data_AF-A0A1V5R0S7-F1
#
_entry.id   AF-A0A1V5R0S7-F1
#
_cell.length_a   1.000
_cell.length_b   1.000
_cell.length_c   1.000
_cell.angle_alpha   90.00
_cell.angle_beta   90.00
_cell.angle_gamma   90.00
#
_symmetry.space_group_name_H-M   'P 1'
#
loop_
_entity.id
_entity.type
_entity.pdbx_description
1 polymer ?
#
loop_
_entity_poly.entity_id
_entity_poly.type
_entity_poly.pdbx_seq_one_letter_code
_entity_poly.pdbx_strand_id
1 'polypeptide(L)'
;MIDPALLHYMSIAIVIVLTTVGATVGSIRASKSALDAINIAPAAKNEITRASVIGLALIETAPILGLILILMLLLVRSTTPTLPVALAELGIALGMGITGFIGGIVSAYPTQETCFAIARQPFFSQNLLNLMVITQTIIQTPLIFVFLVSLFIFFQLNLLVSIKAGLILMASGLCMGIGSVGPSIGLGRFARTACKSVGINRKAYSYILPFTLMSGAFIETPLIFAFLVSLILLGNILNTDPLIGIRSICAALCIGFGTFAPGINSSKTASSACQQMALNPSAYSSLSQISMFSQGIIDAAAIYALLTALFIVLLK
;
A
#
# COMPACT_ATOMS: atom_id res chain seq x y z
N MET A 1 4.86 -22.87 -26.59
CA MET A 1 5.83 -22.65 -25.49
C MET A 1 5.88 -21.16 -25.25
N ILE A 2 5.76 -20.70 -24.00
CA ILE A 2 5.85 -19.26 -23.70
C ILE A 2 7.32 -18.86 -23.83
N ASP A 3 7.62 -17.88 -24.67
CA ASP A 3 8.97 -17.36 -24.85
C ASP A 3 9.41 -16.61 -23.57
N PRO A 4 10.50 -17.02 -22.89
CA PRO A 4 11.01 -16.33 -21.71
C PRO A 4 11.35 -14.86 -21.97
N ALA A 5 11.80 -14.51 -23.19
CA ALA A 5 12.09 -13.13 -23.55
C ALA A 5 10.81 -12.27 -23.56
N LEU A 6 9.70 -12.83 -24.07
CA LEU A 6 8.41 -12.15 -24.07
C LEU A 6 7.92 -11.88 -22.64
N LEU A 7 8.02 -12.86 -21.74
CA LEU A 7 7.63 -12.70 -20.32
C LEU A 7 8.45 -11.61 -19.61
N HIS A 8 9.74 -11.52 -19.90
CA HIS A 8 10.62 -10.48 -19.36
C HIS A 8 10.15 -9.07 -19.75
N TYR A 9 10.00 -8.81 -21.05
CA TYR A 9 9.56 -7.50 -21.53
C TYR A 9 8.12 -7.17 -21.12
N MET A 10 7.25 -8.18 -21.04
CA MET A 10 5.90 -8.03 -20.52
C MET A 10 5.91 -7.63 -19.03
N SER A 11 6.78 -8.24 -18.23
CA SER A 11 6.93 -7.89 -16.80
C SER A 11 7.34 -6.43 -16.62
N ILE A 12 8.30 -5.97 -17.42
CA ILE A 12 8.71 -4.55 -17.46
C ILE A 12 7.54 -3.63 -17.83
N ALA A 13 6.79 -3.98 -18.87
CA ALA A 13 5.64 -3.20 -19.33
C ALA A 13 4.53 -3.14 -18.26
N ILE A 14 4.26 -4.25 -17.57
CA ILE A 14 3.25 -4.33 -16.51
C ILE A 14 3.61 -3.38 -15.35
N VAL A 15 4.86 -3.37 -14.90
CA VAL A 15 5.32 -2.49 -13.82
C VAL A 15 5.05 -1.03 -14.17
N ILE A 16 5.51 -0.55 -15.33
CA ILE A 16 5.39 0.86 -15.67
C ILE A 16 3.93 1.26 -15.90
N VAL A 17 3.17 0.46 -16.64
CA VAL A 17 1.78 0.80 -16.98
C VAL A 17 0.93 0.88 -15.73
N LEU A 18 1.00 -0.12 -14.84
CA LEU A 18 0.14 -0.12 -13.65
C LEU A 18 0.53 0.98 -12.66
N THR A 19 1.82 1.21 -12.43
CA THR A 19 2.29 2.26 -11.50
C THR A 19 1.96 3.66 -12.01
N THR A 20 2.19 3.93 -13.29
CA THR A 20 1.91 5.24 -13.91
C THR A 20 0.42 5.51 -14.02
N VAL A 21 -0.41 4.53 -14.41
CA VAL A 21 -1.87 4.71 -14.45
C VAL A 21 -2.41 5.01 -13.05
N GLY A 22 -1.97 4.29 -12.02
CA GLY A 22 -2.41 4.53 -10.64
C GLY A 22 -2.09 5.94 -10.17
N ALA A 23 -0.83 6.38 -10.34
CA ALA A 23 -0.39 7.71 -9.95
C ALA A 23 -1.07 8.81 -10.78
N THR A 24 -1.24 8.62 -12.09
CA THR A 24 -1.93 9.59 -12.96
C THR A 24 -3.39 9.77 -12.54
N VAL A 25 -4.10 8.69 -12.23
CA VAL A 25 -5.47 8.79 -11.71
C VAL A 25 -5.48 9.50 -10.36
N GLY A 26 -4.52 9.20 -9.48
CA GLY A 26 -4.37 9.89 -8.20
C GLY A 26 -4.09 11.39 -8.35
N SER A 27 -3.17 11.76 -9.22
CA SER A 27 -2.74 13.14 -9.44
C SER A 27 -3.88 13.98 -10.03
N ILE A 28 -4.59 13.46 -11.04
CA ILE A 28 -5.78 14.11 -11.61
C ILE A 28 -6.83 14.36 -10.51
N ARG A 29 -7.08 13.37 -9.65
CA ARG A 29 -8.05 13.47 -8.55
C ARG A 29 -7.65 14.53 -7.53
N ALA A 30 -6.37 14.60 -7.17
CA ALA A 30 -5.83 15.61 -6.27
C ALA A 30 -5.92 17.02 -6.90
N SER A 31 -5.45 17.18 -8.14
CA SER A 31 -5.48 18.45 -8.86
C SER A 31 -6.90 18.97 -9.07
N LYS A 32 -7.85 18.10 -9.43
CA LYS A 32 -9.26 18.50 -9.56
C LYS A 32 -9.80 19.05 -8.25
N SER A 33 -9.57 18.35 -7.13
CA SER A 33 -10.02 18.82 -5.81
C SER A 33 -9.33 20.12 -5.38
N ALA A 34 -8.08 20.34 -5.76
CA ALA A 34 -7.39 21.60 -5.51
C ALA A 34 -8.03 22.76 -6.31
N LEU A 35 -8.33 22.55 -7.59
CA LEU A 35 -9.02 23.55 -8.42
C LEU A 35 -10.41 23.88 -7.88
N ASP A 36 -11.20 22.85 -7.53
CA ASP A 36 -12.52 23.03 -6.93
C ASP A 36 -12.44 23.79 -5.59
N ALA A 37 -11.45 23.48 -4.76
CA ALA A 37 -11.21 24.17 -3.49
C ALA A 37 -10.78 25.64 -3.68
N ILE A 38 -9.96 25.94 -4.70
CA ILE A 38 -9.56 27.31 -5.06
C ILE A 38 -10.77 28.11 -5.54
N ASN A 39 -11.66 27.50 -6.32
CA ASN A 39 -12.90 28.15 -6.77
C ASN A 39 -13.81 28.51 -5.59
N ILE A 40 -13.88 27.64 -4.57
CA ILE A 40 -14.66 27.91 -3.34
C ILE A 40 -14.02 29.01 -2.50
N ALA A 41 -12.69 29.00 -2.34
CA ALA A 41 -11.96 29.95 -1.50
C ALA A 41 -10.72 30.54 -2.20
N PRO A 42 -10.88 31.53 -3.11
CA PRO A 42 -9.78 32.11 -3.85
C PRO A 42 -8.70 32.76 -2.97
N ALA A 43 -9.10 33.30 -1.82
CA ALA A 43 -8.18 33.89 -0.83
C ALA A 43 -7.20 32.86 -0.23
N ALA A 44 -7.55 31.58 -0.23
CA ALA A 44 -6.72 30.49 0.27
C ALA A 44 -5.86 29.84 -0.82
N LYS A 45 -5.82 30.41 -2.04
CA LYS A 45 -5.17 29.81 -3.22
C LYS A 45 -3.73 29.36 -2.95
N ASN A 46 -2.92 30.17 -2.29
CA ASN A 46 -1.51 29.86 -2.06
C ASN A 46 -1.36 28.62 -1.16
N GLU A 47 -2.14 28.54 -0.09
CA GLU A 47 -2.14 27.40 0.84
C GLU A 47 -2.65 26.11 0.18
N ILE A 48 -3.72 26.21 -0.61
CA ILE A 48 -4.28 25.06 -1.35
C ILE A 48 -3.30 24.58 -2.42
N THR A 49 -2.66 25.51 -3.15
CA THR A 49 -1.66 25.17 -4.17
C THR A 49 -0.46 24.48 -3.52
N ARG A 50 0.00 24.97 -2.37
CA ARG A 50 1.07 24.33 -1.60
C ARG A 50 0.70 22.90 -1.19
N ALA A 51 -0.52 22.70 -0.68
CA ALA A 51 -1.02 21.37 -0.34
C ALA A 51 -1.08 20.43 -1.54
N SER A 52 -1.59 20.94 -2.67
CA SER A 52 -1.68 20.16 -3.91
C SER A 52 -0.30 19.76 -4.41
N VAL A 53 0.69 20.66 -4.46
CA VAL A 53 2.04 20.35 -4.95
C VAL A 53 2.72 19.29 -4.08
N ILE A 54 2.63 19.43 -2.75
CA ILE A 54 3.19 18.44 -1.82
C ILE A 54 2.49 17.08 -2.00
N GLY A 55 1.16 17.09 -2.10
CA GLY A 55 0.38 15.87 -2.30
C GLY A 55 0.71 15.17 -3.62
N LEU A 56 0.87 15.92 -4.71
CA LEU A 56 1.26 15.40 -6.02
C LEU A 56 2.65 14.74 -5.98
N ALA A 57 3.63 15.39 -5.35
CA ALA A 57 4.97 14.82 -5.20
C ALA A 57 4.95 13.45 -4.48
N LEU A 58 4.08 13.29 -3.49
CA LEU A 58 3.93 12.03 -2.75
C LEU A 58 3.17 10.96 -3.54
N ILE A 59 2.22 11.34 -4.42
CA ILE A 59 1.50 10.40 -5.30
C ILE A 59 2.44 9.79 -6.36
N GLU A 60 3.42 10.56 -6.85
CA GLU A 60 4.38 10.14 -7.88
C GLU A 60 5.44 9.13 -7.38
N THR A 61 5.45 8.79 -6.09
CA THR A 61 6.42 7.84 -5.53
C THR A 61 6.32 6.43 -6.13
N ALA A 62 5.12 5.96 -6.48
CA ALA A 62 4.91 4.64 -7.08
C ALA A 62 5.56 4.49 -8.47
N PRO A 63 5.32 5.40 -9.44
CA PRO A 63 6.04 5.41 -10.71
C PRO A 63 7.55 5.49 -10.56
N ILE A 64 8.05 6.30 -9.63
CA ILE A 64 9.51 6.46 -9.42
C ILE A 64 10.13 5.12 -8.98
N LEU A 65 9.54 4.45 -7.99
CA LEU A 65 10.01 3.13 -7.54
C LEU A 65 9.86 2.06 -8.64
N GLY A 66 8.79 2.14 -9.43
CA GLY A 66 8.56 1.24 -10.56
C GLY A 66 9.64 1.42 -11.64
N LEU A 67 9.98 2.67 -11.96
CA LEU A 67 11.05 3.01 -12.89
C LEU A 67 12.41 2.48 -12.42
N ILE A 68 12.72 2.59 -11.13
CA ILE A 68 13.96 2.04 -10.56
C ILE A 68 14.05 0.53 -10.80
N LEU A 69 12.98 -0.22 -10.51
CA LEU A 69 12.96 -1.67 -10.74
C LEU A 69 13.12 -2.02 -12.23
N ILE A 70 12.49 -1.25 -13.11
CA ILE A 70 12.63 -1.44 -14.56
C ILE A 70 14.07 -1.22 -15.01
N LEU A 71 14.70 -0.12 -14.57
CA LEU A 71 16.10 0.17 -14.91
C LEU A 71 17.03 -0.94 -14.41
N MET A 72 16.76 -1.51 -13.23
CA MET A 72 17.51 -2.66 -12.73
C MET A 72 17.30 -3.90 -13.61
N LEU A 73 16.06 -4.22 -13.99
CA LEU A 73 15.74 -5.36 -14.85
C LEU A 73 16.32 -5.24 -16.26
N LEU A 74 16.39 -4.01 -16.80
CA LEU A 74 16.81 -3.74 -18.18
C LEU A 74 18.34 -3.57 -18.30
N LEU A 75 18.98 -2.88 -17.35
CA LEU A 75 20.38 -2.46 -17.46
C LEU A 75 21.36 -3.28 -16.61
N VAL A 76 20.92 -3.81 -15.46
CA VAL A 76 21.82 -4.45 -14.48
C VAL A 76 21.78 -5.97 -14.59
N ARG A 77 20.73 -6.54 -15.18
CA ARG A 77 20.56 -7.99 -15.31
C ARG A 77 21.70 -8.61 -16.14
N SER A 78 22.37 -9.60 -15.57
CA SER A 78 23.46 -10.34 -16.23
C SER A 78 23.05 -11.72 -16.77
N THR A 79 21.83 -12.19 -16.47
CA THR A 79 21.34 -13.52 -16.85
C THR A 79 20.58 -13.51 -18.17
N THR A 80 20.72 -14.60 -18.93
CA THR A 80 19.85 -14.86 -20.08
C THR A 80 18.42 -15.13 -19.59
N PRO A 81 17.39 -14.69 -20.34
CA PRO A 81 16.00 -14.91 -19.96
C PRO A 81 15.70 -16.42 -20.05
N THR A 82 15.79 -17.09 -18.90
CA THR A 82 15.33 -18.47 -18.73
C THR A 82 13.92 -18.45 -18.14
N LEU A 83 13.16 -19.53 -18.34
CA LEU A 83 11.79 -19.60 -17.84
C LEU A 83 11.67 -19.35 -16.31
N PRO A 84 12.55 -19.89 -15.44
CA PRO A 84 12.50 -19.61 -14.01
C PRO A 84 12.75 -18.13 -13.65
N VAL A 85 13.68 -17.49 -14.35
CA VAL A 85 13.99 -16.05 -14.19
C VAL A 85 12.78 -15.21 -14.60
N ALA A 86 12.19 -15.52 -15.76
CA ALA A 86 11.03 -14.80 -16.26
C ALA A 86 9.79 -14.91 -15.33
N LEU A 87 9.61 -16.05 -14.65
CA LEU A 87 8.57 -16.21 -13.63
C LEU A 87 8.83 -15.35 -12.38
N ALA A 88 10.08 -15.25 -11.95
CA ALA A 88 10.46 -14.41 -10.81
C ALA A 88 10.25 -12.91 -11.14
N GLU A 89 10.61 -12.49 -12.35
CA GLU A 89 10.36 -11.13 -12.85
C GLU A 89 8.85 -10.81 -12.92
N LEU A 90 8.03 -11.79 -13.28
CA LEU A 90 6.58 -11.65 -13.21
C LEU A 90 6.10 -11.44 -11.76
N GLY A 91 6.75 -12.08 -10.79
CA GLY A 91 6.54 -11.80 -9.36
C GLY A 91 6.77 -10.34 -8.99
N ILE A 92 7.91 -9.77 -9.42
CA ILE A 92 8.22 -8.34 -9.26
C ILE A 92 7.12 -7.49 -9.91
N ALA A 93 6.71 -7.85 -11.12
CA ALA A 93 5.72 -7.10 -11.88
C ALA A 93 4.34 -7.10 -11.23
N LEU A 94 3.86 -8.25 -10.78
CA LEU A 94 2.57 -8.36 -10.09
C LEU A 94 2.61 -7.69 -8.72
N GLY A 95 3.69 -7.84 -7.97
CA GLY A 95 3.89 -7.17 -6.68
C GLY A 95 3.85 -5.65 -6.80
N MET A 96 4.78 -5.10 -7.57
CA MET A 96 4.95 -3.66 -7.77
C MET A 96 3.78 -3.04 -8.54
N GLY A 97 3.32 -3.70 -9.60
CA GLY A 97 2.24 -3.20 -10.44
C GLY A 97 0.92 -3.04 -9.67
N ILE A 98 0.46 -4.10 -9.00
CA ILE A 98 -0.82 -4.06 -8.25
C ILE A 98 -0.76 -3.02 -7.12
N THR A 99 0.32 -3.05 -6.35
CA THR A 99 0.49 -2.16 -5.18
C THR A 99 0.66 -0.71 -5.62
N GLY A 100 1.44 -0.45 -6.66
CA GLY A 100 1.64 0.89 -7.21
C GLY A 100 0.36 1.45 -7.84
N PHE A 101 -0.43 0.62 -8.51
CA PHE A 101 -1.72 1.03 -9.07
C PHE A 101 -2.68 1.53 -7.98
N ILE A 102 -2.88 0.71 -6.94
CA ILE A 102 -3.78 1.06 -5.84
C ILE A 102 -3.19 2.21 -5.01
N GLY A 103 -1.91 2.11 -4.66
CA GLY A 103 -1.16 3.10 -3.89
C GLY A 103 -1.24 4.51 -4.50
N GLY A 104 -1.04 4.64 -5.81
CA GLY A 104 -1.17 5.91 -6.53
C GLY A 104 -2.59 6.50 -6.42
N ILE A 105 -3.63 5.67 -6.58
CA ILE A 105 -5.04 6.12 -6.51
C ILE A 105 -5.41 6.58 -5.10
N VAL A 106 -5.06 5.78 -4.08
CA VAL A 106 -5.49 6.02 -2.68
C VAL A 106 -4.68 7.13 -2.02
N SER A 107 -3.44 7.37 -2.47
CA SER A 107 -2.59 8.48 -1.98
C SER A 107 -3.20 9.86 -2.26
N ALA A 108 -4.11 9.97 -3.23
CA ALA A 108 -4.83 11.21 -3.51
C ALA A 108 -5.85 11.58 -2.42
N TYR A 109 -6.42 10.61 -1.72
CA TYR A 109 -7.53 10.85 -0.79
C TYR A 109 -7.25 11.87 0.33
N PRO A 110 -6.14 11.80 1.08
CA PRO A 110 -5.80 12.85 2.04
C PRO A 110 -5.58 14.21 1.37
N THR A 111 -4.92 14.28 0.21
CA THR A 111 -4.70 15.55 -0.51
C THR A 111 -6.01 16.21 -0.89
N GLN A 112 -6.98 15.43 -1.40
CA GLN A 112 -8.30 15.94 -1.77
C GLN A 112 -9.01 16.62 -0.60
N GLU A 113 -9.13 15.93 0.53
CA GLU A 113 -9.83 16.48 1.70
C GLU A 113 -9.04 17.60 2.36
N THR A 114 -7.72 17.55 2.35
CA THR A 114 -6.88 18.63 2.88
C THR A 114 -7.08 19.91 2.07
N CYS A 115 -7.20 19.85 0.74
CA CYS A 115 -7.51 21.03 -0.08
C CYS A 115 -8.84 21.66 0.34
N PHE A 116 -9.90 20.86 0.51
CA PHE A 116 -11.19 21.36 0.99
C PHE A 116 -11.16 21.82 2.45
N ALA A 117 -10.38 21.18 3.32
CA ALA A 117 -10.21 21.58 4.71
C ALA A 117 -9.50 22.93 4.81
N ILE A 118 -8.47 23.16 3.98
CA ILE A 118 -7.76 24.45 3.89
C ILE A 118 -8.71 25.53 3.36
N ALA A 119 -9.53 25.24 2.35
CA ALA A 119 -10.53 26.19 1.85
C ALA A 119 -11.51 26.63 2.96
N ARG A 120 -11.86 25.74 3.89
CA ARG A 120 -12.70 26.06 5.06
C ARG A 120 -11.95 26.80 6.16
N GLN A 121 -10.67 26.48 6.37
CA GLN A 121 -9.86 26.99 7.49
C GLN A 121 -8.43 27.36 7.06
N PRO A 122 -8.25 28.44 6.29
CA PRO A 122 -6.94 28.79 5.72
C PRO A 122 -5.87 29.08 6.77
N PHE A 123 -6.25 29.68 7.91
CA PHE A 123 -5.33 29.98 9.02
C PHE A 123 -4.82 28.74 9.76
N PHE A 124 -5.40 27.55 9.52
CA PHE A 124 -4.98 26.28 10.11
C PHE A 124 -4.30 25.37 9.06
N SER A 125 -3.91 25.93 7.91
CA SER A 125 -3.35 25.18 6.78
C SER A 125 -2.12 24.36 7.16
N GLN A 126 -1.21 24.91 7.97
CA GLN A 126 0.02 24.23 8.35
C GLN A 126 -0.23 22.91 9.09
N ASN A 127 -1.22 22.87 9.98
CA ASN A 127 -1.55 21.65 10.71
C ASN A 127 -2.28 20.63 9.83
N LEU A 128 -3.13 21.09 8.91
CA LEU A 128 -3.76 20.24 7.90
C LEU A 128 -2.72 19.64 6.94
N LEU A 129 -1.74 20.44 6.51
CA LEU A 129 -0.60 20.00 5.72
C LEU A 129 0.22 18.95 6.46
N ASN A 130 0.53 19.18 7.74
CA ASN A 130 1.27 18.22 8.56
C ASN A 130 0.53 16.89 8.65
N LEU A 131 -0.78 16.91 8.93
CA LEU A 131 -1.60 15.69 8.96
C LEU A 131 -1.66 14.98 7.60
N MET A 132 -1.81 15.74 6.52
CA MET A 132 -1.80 15.20 5.16
C MET A 132 -0.48 14.48 4.85
N VAL A 133 0.66 15.12 5.12
CA VAL A 133 1.98 14.53 4.87
C VAL A 133 2.18 13.27 5.70
N ILE A 134 1.87 13.33 7.00
CA ILE A 134 1.98 12.17 7.90
C ILE A 134 1.14 11.00 7.39
N THR A 135 -0.12 11.25 7.05
CA THR A 135 -1.01 10.20 6.57
C THR A 135 -0.60 9.66 5.20
N GLN A 136 -0.11 10.50 4.28
CA GLN A 136 0.44 10.05 3.01
C GLN A 136 1.70 9.21 3.18
N THR A 137 2.59 9.55 4.12
CA THR A 137 3.77 8.72 4.43
C THR A 137 3.35 7.34 4.91
N ILE A 138 2.31 7.22 5.73
CA ILE A 138 1.78 5.92 6.16
C ILE A 138 1.16 5.16 4.98
N ILE A 139 0.42 5.83 4.09
CA ILE A 139 -0.13 5.20 2.88
C ILE A 139 0.97 4.66 1.95
N GLN A 140 2.20 5.18 2.02
CA GLN A 140 3.32 4.71 1.20
C GLN A 140 4.00 3.44 1.75
N THR A 141 3.76 3.02 2.98
CA THR A 141 4.43 1.82 3.53
C THR A 141 4.21 0.53 2.73
N PRO A 142 3.02 0.21 2.18
CA PRO A 142 2.83 -0.99 1.36
C PRO A 142 3.69 -0.98 0.09
N LEU A 143 3.87 0.20 -0.49
CA LEU A 143 4.70 0.41 -1.67
C LEU A 143 6.18 0.13 -1.37
N ILE A 144 6.66 0.59 -0.20
CA ILE A 144 8.04 0.33 0.24
C ILE A 144 8.26 -1.16 0.50
N PHE A 145 7.34 -1.85 1.17
CA PHE A 145 7.49 -3.29 1.45
C PHE A 145 7.52 -4.13 0.16
N VAL A 146 6.67 -3.80 -0.81
CA VAL A 146 6.71 -4.44 -2.13
C VAL A 146 8.01 -4.15 -2.87
N PHE A 147 8.50 -2.91 -2.80
CA PHE A 147 9.77 -2.55 -3.40
C PHE A 147 10.93 -3.36 -2.78
N LEU A 148 10.95 -3.51 -1.45
CA LEU A 148 11.95 -4.35 -0.76
C LEU A 148 11.87 -5.82 -1.18
N VAL A 149 10.67 -6.41 -1.23
CA VAL A 149 10.51 -7.79 -1.71
C VAL A 149 10.97 -7.92 -3.16
N SER A 150 10.64 -6.95 -4.00
CA SER A 150 11.07 -6.94 -5.41
C SER A 150 12.60 -6.85 -5.55
N LEU A 151 13.27 -6.07 -4.70
CA LEU A 151 14.72 -6.01 -4.64
C LEU A 151 15.33 -7.35 -4.18
N PHE A 152 14.75 -8.00 -3.17
CA PHE A 152 15.22 -9.33 -2.75
C PHE A 152 15.05 -10.38 -3.84
N ILE A 153 13.93 -10.37 -4.57
CA ILE A 153 13.74 -11.23 -5.75
C ILE A 153 14.83 -10.93 -6.80
N PHE A 154 15.08 -9.65 -7.10
CA PHE A 154 16.08 -9.23 -8.08
C PHE A 154 17.48 -9.78 -7.77
N PHE A 155 17.94 -9.66 -6.52
CA PHE A 155 19.27 -10.15 -6.13
C PHE A 155 19.40 -11.68 -6.16
N GLN A 156 18.28 -12.40 -6.10
CA GLN A 156 18.25 -13.85 -6.17
C GLN A 156 18.10 -14.40 -7.60
N LEU A 157 17.95 -13.54 -8.61
CA LEU A 157 17.72 -13.97 -9.99
C LEU A 157 18.83 -14.86 -10.54
N ASN A 158 20.08 -14.63 -10.14
CA ASN A 158 21.24 -15.37 -10.62
C ASN A 158 21.32 -16.81 -10.07
N LEU A 159 20.57 -17.12 -9.01
CA LEU A 159 20.56 -18.43 -8.36
C LEU A 159 19.50 -19.37 -8.95
N LEU A 160 18.69 -18.88 -9.90
CA LEU A 160 17.53 -19.59 -10.43
C LEU A 160 17.94 -20.63 -11.48
N VAL A 161 17.97 -21.89 -11.06
CA VAL A 161 18.20 -23.04 -11.96
C VAL A 161 16.92 -23.83 -12.25
N SER A 162 15.94 -23.78 -11.33
CA SER A 162 14.74 -24.64 -11.40
C SER A 162 13.45 -23.83 -11.46
N ILE A 163 12.45 -24.35 -12.19
CA ILE A 163 11.10 -23.75 -12.31
C ILE A 163 10.46 -23.57 -10.93
N LYS A 164 10.68 -24.50 -9.98
CA LYS A 164 10.15 -24.39 -8.61
C LYS A 164 10.62 -23.13 -7.90
N ALA A 165 11.89 -22.75 -8.09
CA ALA A 165 12.47 -21.55 -7.50
C ALA A 165 11.85 -20.29 -8.14
N GLY A 166 11.63 -20.31 -9.46
CA GLY A 166 10.90 -19.25 -10.15
C GLY A 166 9.47 -19.07 -9.62
N LEU A 167 8.75 -20.16 -9.37
CA LEU A 167 7.40 -20.12 -8.80
C LEU A 167 7.37 -19.61 -7.36
N ILE A 168 8.36 -19.95 -6.53
CA ILE A 168 8.50 -19.41 -5.17
C ILE A 168 8.67 -17.89 -5.22
N LEU A 169 9.60 -17.39 -6.04
CA LEU A 169 9.85 -15.95 -6.17
C LEU A 169 8.64 -15.21 -6.75
N MET A 170 7.96 -15.82 -7.73
CA MET A 170 6.69 -15.32 -8.25
C MET A 170 5.64 -15.21 -7.15
N ALA A 171 5.51 -16.25 -6.32
CA ALA A 171 4.58 -16.29 -5.20
C ALA A 171 4.90 -15.22 -4.14
N SER A 172 6.17 -14.97 -3.82
CA SER A 172 6.58 -13.90 -2.89
C SER A 172 6.11 -12.52 -3.38
N GLY A 173 6.39 -12.19 -4.65
CA GLY A 173 5.94 -10.92 -5.23
C GLY A 173 4.41 -10.80 -5.28
N LEU A 174 3.72 -11.88 -5.69
CA LEU A 174 2.26 -11.93 -5.72
C LEU A 174 1.61 -11.80 -4.34
N CYS A 175 2.18 -12.46 -3.33
CA CYS A 175 1.77 -12.40 -1.93
C CYS A 175 1.70 -10.95 -1.47
N MET A 176 2.75 -10.18 -1.75
CA MET A 176 2.78 -8.77 -1.41
C MET A 176 1.86 -7.91 -2.27
N GLY A 177 1.78 -8.17 -3.57
CA GLY A 177 0.90 -7.43 -4.48
C GLY A 177 -0.56 -7.51 -4.07
N ILE A 178 -1.07 -8.70 -3.81
CA ILE A 178 -2.47 -8.91 -3.38
C ILE A 178 -2.63 -8.53 -1.91
N GLY A 179 -1.66 -8.90 -1.06
CA GLY A 179 -1.70 -8.64 0.37
C GLY A 179 -1.69 -7.17 0.75
N SER A 180 -1.16 -6.29 -0.12
CA SER A 180 -1.13 -4.85 0.11
C SER A 180 -2.45 -4.15 -0.20
N VAL A 181 -3.35 -4.74 -0.99
CA VAL A 181 -4.53 -4.06 -1.54
C VAL A 181 -5.48 -3.57 -0.45
N GLY A 182 -5.88 -4.46 0.45
CA GLY A 182 -6.81 -4.14 1.54
C GLY A 182 -6.28 -3.02 2.45
N PRO A 183 -5.09 -3.20 3.05
CA PRO A 183 -4.44 -2.18 3.88
C PRO A 183 -4.25 -0.84 3.14
N SER A 184 -3.81 -0.83 1.88
CA SER A 184 -3.62 0.40 1.10
C SER A 184 -4.93 1.19 0.95
N ILE A 185 -6.02 0.50 0.57
CA ILE A 185 -7.35 1.12 0.46
C ILE A 185 -7.84 1.62 1.83
N GLY A 186 -7.62 0.82 2.88
CA GLY A 186 -7.99 1.16 4.24
C GLY A 186 -7.30 2.43 4.73
N LEU A 187 -5.98 2.48 4.64
CA LEU A 187 -5.16 3.63 5.04
C LEU A 187 -5.59 4.90 4.30
N GLY A 188 -5.78 4.81 2.97
CA GLY A 188 -6.25 5.95 2.18
C GLY A 188 -7.61 6.48 2.63
N ARG A 189 -8.59 5.59 2.88
CA ARG A 189 -9.94 5.97 3.34
C ARG A 189 -9.92 6.58 4.73
N PHE A 190 -9.10 6.04 5.61
CA PHE A 190 -8.96 6.55 6.96
C PHE A 190 -8.27 7.91 6.98
N ALA A 191 -7.17 8.07 6.23
CA ALA A 191 -6.46 9.33 6.05
C ALA A 191 -7.37 10.45 5.52
N ARG A 192 -8.21 10.11 4.53
CA ARG A 192 -9.27 10.98 4.02
C ARG A 192 -10.14 11.53 5.15
N THR A 193 -10.63 10.61 5.97
CA THR A 193 -11.54 10.92 7.06
C THR A 193 -10.85 11.73 8.15
N ALA A 194 -9.59 11.42 8.48
CA ALA A 194 -8.80 12.19 9.43
C ALA A 194 -8.62 13.65 8.99
N CYS A 195 -8.24 13.88 7.74
CA CYS A 195 -8.09 15.23 7.17
C CYS A 195 -9.42 16.00 7.19
N LYS A 196 -10.51 15.33 6.78
CA LYS A 196 -11.87 15.90 6.85
C LYS A 196 -12.29 16.26 8.27
N SER A 197 -12.05 15.38 9.23
CA SER A 197 -12.41 15.55 10.64
C SER A 197 -11.71 16.77 11.27
N VAL A 198 -10.41 16.93 11.02
CA VAL A 198 -9.67 18.14 11.46
C VAL A 198 -10.17 19.39 10.74
N GLY A 199 -10.51 19.28 9.46
CA GLY A 199 -11.12 20.37 8.69
C GLY A 199 -12.51 20.80 9.19
N ILE A 200 -13.24 19.92 9.89
CA ILE A 200 -14.50 20.27 10.57
C ILE A 200 -14.21 20.90 11.93
N ASN A 201 -13.31 20.32 12.73
CA ASN A 201 -13.00 20.80 14.07
C ASN A 201 -11.48 20.84 14.33
N ARG A 202 -10.87 22.03 14.19
CA ARG A 202 -9.45 22.24 14.47
C ARG A 202 -9.03 21.95 15.91
N LYS A 203 -9.94 22.09 16.88
CA LYS A 203 -9.65 21.81 18.30
C LYS A 203 -9.44 20.32 18.54
N ALA A 204 -9.98 19.47 17.67
CA ALA A 204 -9.80 18.02 17.76
C ALA A 204 -8.43 17.54 17.22
N TYR A 205 -7.60 18.42 16.64
CA TYR A 205 -6.32 18.05 16.02
C TYR A 205 -5.38 17.29 16.98
N SER A 206 -5.25 17.78 18.23
CA SER A 206 -4.38 17.17 19.25
C SER A 206 -4.79 15.75 19.63
N TYR A 207 -6.04 15.37 19.37
CA TYR A 207 -6.58 14.04 19.62
C TYR A 207 -6.59 13.17 18.36
N ILE A 208 -6.96 13.75 17.22
CA ILE A 208 -7.05 13.03 15.94
C ILE A 208 -5.66 12.62 15.44
N LEU A 209 -4.65 13.46 15.59
CA LEU A 209 -3.29 13.12 15.12
C LEU A 209 -2.74 11.83 15.77
N PRO A 210 -2.66 11.71 17.11
CA PRO A 210 -2.16 10.48 17.73
C PRO A 210 -3.07 9.28 17.44
N PHE A 211 -4.39 9.48 17.41
CA PHE A 211 -5.32 8.42 17.03
C PHE A 211 -5.12 7.93 15.59
N THR A 212 -4.75 8.84 14.68
CA THR A 212 -4.47 8.51 13.28
C THR A 212 -3.24 7.62 13.17
N LEU A 213 -2.17 7.94 13.90
CA LEU A 213 -0.97 7.11 13.94
C LEU A 213 -1.28 5.72 14.51
N MET A 214 -1.98 5.67 15.64
CA MET A 214 -2.32 4.43 16.33
C MET A 214 -3.23 3.55 15.47
N SER A 215 -4.32 4.08 14.94
CA SER A 215 -5.25 3.34 14.09
C SER A 215 -4.63 2.93 12.76
N GLY A 216 -3.73 3.76 12.21
CA GLY A 216 -2.95 3.43 11.02
C GLY A 216 -2.15 2.14 11.20
N ALA A 217 -1.49 1.96 12.35
CA ALA A 217 -0.73 0.75 12.65
C ALA A 217 -1.61 -0.51 12.71
N PHE A 218 -2.85 -0.42 13.23
CA PHE A 218 -3.80 -1.54 13.18
C PHE A 218 -4.22 -1.86 11.75
N ILE A 219 -4.60 -0.84 10.96
CA ILE A 219 -4.98 -1.04 9.55
C ILE A 219 -3.84 -1.68 8.73
N GLU A 220 -2.59 -1.40 9.09
CA GLU A 220 -1.38 -1.92 8.46
C GLU A 220 -1.00 -3.33 8.93
N THR A 221 -1.50 -3.81 10.08
CA THR A 221 -1.09 -5.12 10.63
C THR A 221 -1.26 -6.30 9.64
N PRO A 222 -2.37 -6.42 8.88
CA PRO A 222 -2.50 -7.44 7.84
C PRO A 222 -1.44 -7.37 6.74
N LEU A 223 -0.96 -6.17 6.39
CA LEU A 223 0.13 -5.99 5.41
C LEU A 223 1.42 -6.63 5.94
N ILE A 224 1.72 -6.45 7.23
CA ILE A 224 2.91 -7.01 7.88
C ILE A 224 2.86 -8.54 7.83
N PHE A 225 1.67 -9.15 7.99
CA PHE A 225 1.51 -10.60 7.85
C PHE A 225 1.80 -11.09 6.43
N ALA A 226 1.32 -10.39 5.39
CA ALA A 226 1.67 -10.72 4.01
C ALA A 226 3.17 -10.54 3.73
N PHE A 227 3.79 -9.51 4.31
CA PHE A 227 5.24 -9.27 4.21
C PHE A 227 6.04 -10.39 4.87
N LEU A 228 5.66 -10.81 6.07
CA LEU A 228 6.28 -11.93 6.76
C LEU A 228 6.22 -13.21 5.92
N VAL A 229 5.06 -13.56 5.38
CA VAL A 229 4.91 -14.76 4.52
C VAL A 229 5.79 -14.63 3.27
N SER A 230 5.80 -13.47 2.62
CA SER A 230 6.66 -13.23 1.46
C SER A 230 8.16 -13.42 1.78
N LEU A 231 8.63 -12.96 2.94
CA LEU A 231 10.02 -13.17 3.36
C LEU A 231 10.32 -14.64 3.65
N ILE A 232 9.38 -15.38 4.26
CA ILE A 232 9.52 -16.81 4.50
C ILE A 232 9.59 -17.57 3.17
N LEU A 233 8.77 -17.20 2.18
CA LEU A 233 8.80 -17.78 0.84
C LEU A 233 10.16 -17.53 0.16
N LEU A 234 10.71 -16.31 0.25
CA LEU A 234 12.05 -15.99 -0.26
C LEU A 234 13.17 -16.87 0.34
N GLY A 235 13.01 -17.32 1.60
CA GLY A 235 13.97 -18.22 2.25
C GLY A 235 13.93 -19.68 1.76
N ASN A 236 12.84 -20.11 1.11
CA ASN A 236 12.59 -21.52 0.80
C ASN A 236 13.06 -21.97 -0.60
N ILE A 237 13.85 -21.16 -1.29
CA ILE A 237 14.31 -21.40 -2.68
C ILE A 237 15.08 -22.72 -2.82
N LEU A 238 15.88 -23.07 -1.81
CA LEU A 238 16.74 -24.25 -1.81
C LEU A 238 16.00 -25.54 -1.43
N ASN A 239 14.71 -25.49 -1.09
CA ASN A 239 13.98 -26.68 -0.68
C ASN A 239 13.90 -27.72 -1.82
N THR A 240 14.13 -28.98 -1.49
CA THR A 240 14.18 -30.11 -2.43
C THR A 240 12.78 -30.63 -2.79
N ASP A 241 11.76 -30.35 -1.99
CA ASP A 241 10.39 -30.84 -2.21
C ASP A 241 9.83 -30.41 -3.58
N PRO A 242 9.29 -31.33 -4.40
CA PRO A 242 8.87 -31.01 -5.78
C PRO A 242 7.59 -30.15 -5.84
N LEU A 243 6.73 -30.24 -4.82
CA LEU A 243 5.46 -29.49 -4.76
C LEU A 243 5.60 -28.10 -4.13
N ILE A 244 6.79 -27.71 -3.67
CA ILE A 244 6.97 -26.48 -2.89
C ILE A 244 6.52 -25.24 -3.67
N GLY A 245 6.78 -25.16 -4.97
CA GLY A 245 6.39 -24.01 -5.80
C GLY A 245 4.89 -23.80 -5.83
N ILE A 246 4.10 -24.88 -5.92
CA ILE A 246 2.63 -24.79 -5.91
C ILE A 246 2.13 -24.45 -4.50
N ARG A 247 2.70 -25.07 -3.46
CA ARG A 247 2.38 -24.74 -2.06
C ARG A 247 2.63 -23.26 -1.76
N SER A 248 3.73 -22.69 -2.25
CA SER A 248 4.05 -21.27 -2.11
C SER A 248 3.01 -20.36 -2.76
N ILE A 249 2.53 -20.69 -3.96
CA ILE A 249 1.46 -19.92 -4.63
C ILE A 249 0.16 -19.99 -3.81
N CYS A 250 -0.24 -21.18 -3.36
CA CYS A 250 -1.42 -21.34 -2.52
C CYS A 250 -1.33 -20.54 -1.21
N ALA A 251 -0.16 -20.57 -0.56
CA ALA A 251 0.10 -19.80 0.65
C ALA A 251 0.02 -18.28 0.38
N ALA A 252 0.64 -17.82 -0.71
CA ALA A 252 0.61 -16.42 -1.14
C ALA A 252 -0.82 -15.92 -1.41
N LEU A 253 -1.65 -16.72 -2.09
CA LEU A 253 -3.05 -16.38 -2.34
C LEU A 253 -3.87 -16.38 -1.06
N CYS A 254 -3.65 -17.35 -0.16
CA CYS A 254 -4.37 -17.46 1.11
C CYS A 254 -4.18 -16.22 1.99
N ILE A 255 -2.93 -15.83 2.27
CA ILE A 255 -2.68 -14.61 3.04
C ILE A 255 -3.05 -13.36 2.23
N GLY A 256 -2.73 -13.33 0.94
CA GLY A 256 -2.96 -12.16 0.07
C GLY A 256 -4.43 -11.74 0.06
N PHE A 257 -5.36 -12.68 -0.16
CA PHE A 257 -6.79 -12.38 -0.05
C PHE A 257 -7.26 -12.20 1.40
N GLY A 258 -6.62 -12.89 2.35
CA GLY A 258 -6.92 -12.80 3.77
C GLY A 258 -6.70 -11.41 4.38
N THR A 259 -5.83 -10.58 3.79
CA THR A 259 -5.62 -9.19 4.27
C THR A 259 -6.68 -8.19 3.79
N PHE A 260 -7.45 -8.54 2.76
CA PHE A 260 -8.31 -7.60 2.05
C PHE A 260 -9.41 -7.01 2.95
N ALA A 261 -10.19 -7.89 3.57
CA ALA A 261 -11.32 -7.50 4.41
C ALA A 261 -10.87 -6.83 5.74
N PRO A 262 -9.86 -7.35 6.46
CA PRO A 262 -9.37 -6.72 7.68
C PRO A 262 -8.88 -5.29 7.46
N GLY A 263 -8.03 -5.05 6.46
CA GLY A 263 -7.52 -3.71 6.16
C GLY A 263 -8.63 -2.70 5.84
N ILE A 264 -9.62 -3.08 5.04
CA ILE A 264 -10.74 -2.19 4.70
C ILE A 264 -11.67 -1.98 5.90
N ASN A 265 -12.04 -3.01 6.64
CA ASN A 265 -13.02 -2.87 7.72
C ASN A 265 -12.43 -2.23 8.98
N SER A 266 -11.17 -2.48 9.29
CA SER A 266 -10.42 -1.77 10.34
C SER A 266 -10.44 -0.26 10.08
N SER A 267 -10.24 0.15 8.82
CA SER A 267 -10.33 1.57 8.44
C SER A 267 -11.71 2.18 8.58
N LYS A 268 -12.79 1.42 8.33
CA LYS A 268 -14.17 1.92 8.48
C LYS A 268 -14.47 2.20 9.93
N THR A 269 -14.11 1.29 10.82
CA THR A 269 -14.23 1.45 12.27
C THR A 269 -13.47 2.69 12.75
N ALA A 270 -12.20 2.82 12.37
CA ALA A 270 -11.38 3.97 12.71
C ALA A 270 -11.93 5.27 12.12
N SER A 271 -12.45 5.26 10.90
CA SER A 271 -13.06 6.42 10.25
C SER A 271 -14.30 6.90 10.99
N SER A 272 -15.19 5.98 11.39
CA SER A 272 -16.38 6.30 12.17
C SER A 272 -16.01 6.89 13.53
N ALA A 273 -15.05 6.29 14.24
CA ALA A 273 -14.55 6.82 15.50
C ALA A 273 -13.92 8.21 15.32
N CYS A 274 -13.10 8.41 14.28
CA CYS A 274 -12.47 9.68 13.96
C CYS A 274 -13.49 10.81 13.71
N GLN A 275 -14.58 10.52 12.98
CA GLN A 275 -15.65 11.50 12.76
C GLN A 275 -16.34 11.86 14.07
N GLN A 276 -16.61 10.88 14.93
CA GLN A 276 -17.22 11.13 16.24
C GLN A 276 -16.30 11.92 17.19
N MET A 277 -14.98 11.68 17.14
CA MET A 277 -14.00 12.47 17.89
C MET A 277 -13.96 13.93 17.43
N ALA A 278 -14.21 14.19 16.14
CA ALA A 278 -14.30 15.55 15.62
C ALA A 278 -15.52 16.29 16.17
N LEU A 279 -16.65 15.59 16.33
CA LEU A 279 -17.90 16.15 16.84
C LEU A 279 -17.88 16.30 18.37
N ASN A 280 -17.37 15.30 19.09
CA ASN A 280 -17.36 15.22 20.55
C ASN A 280 -15.94 14.93 21.08
N PRO A 281 -15.03 15.94 21.13
CA PRO A 281 -13.64 15.71 21.57
C PRO A 281 -13.50 15.22 23.01
N SER A 282 -14.46 15.53 23.89
CA SER A 282 -14.46 15.07 25.29
C SER A 282 -14.61 13.56 25.42
N ALA A 283 -15.26 12.90 24.44
CA ALA A 283 -15.44 11.45 24.41
C ALA A 283 -14.25 10.70 23.80
N TYR A 284 -13.12 11.38 23.55
CA TYR A 284 -11.95 10.81 22.87
C TYR A 284 -11.48 9.48 23.45
N SER A 285 -11.31 9.41 24.77
CA SER A 285 -10.77 8.22 25.45
C SER A 285 -11.64 6.99 25.21
N SER A 286 -12.95 7.13 25.37
CA SER A 286 -13.90 6.03 25.13
C SER A 286 -13.96 5.62 23.66
N LEU A 287 -13.97 6.60 22.74
CA LEU A 287 -14.03 6.32 21.30
C LEU A 287 -12.76 5.65 20.77
N SER A 288 -11.58 6.07 21.24
CA SER A 288 -10.31 5.50 20.80
C SER A 288 -10.18 4.05 21.29
N GLN A 289 -10.49 3.79 22.55
CA GLN A 289 -10.46 2.45 23.15
C GLN A 289 -11.40 1.49 22.43
N ILE A 290 -12.67 1.87 22.20
CA ILE A 290 -13.66 1.02 21.53
C ILE A 290 -13.25 0.75 20.07
N SER A 291 -12.74 1.78 19.36
CA SER A 291 -12.25 1.62 17.99
C SER A 291 -11.13 0.59 17.93
N MET A 292 -10.11 0.75 18.76
CA MET A 292 -8.94 -0.13 18.77
C MET A 292 -9.27 -1.57 19.14
N PHE A 293 -10.12 -1.76 20.15
CA PHE A 293 -10.60 -3.09 20.53
C PHE A 293 -11.32 -3.76 19.36
N SER A 294 -12.18 -3.01 18.67
CA SER A 294 -12.91 -3.50 17.49
C SER A 294 -11.95 -3.82 16.33
N GLN A 295 -10.93 -2.99 16.08
CA GLN A 295 -9.91 -3.24 15.07
C GLN A 295 -9.12 -4.52 15.38
N GLY A 296 -8.75 -4.75 16.64
CA GLY A 296 -8.08 -5.98 17.05
C GLY A 296 -8.91 -7.25 16.79
N ILE A 297 -10.23 -7.19 16.98
CA ILE A 297 -11.13 -8.30 16.64
C ILE A 297 -11.20 -8.51 15.12
N ILE A 298 -11.28 -7.42 14.34
CA ILE A 298 -11.33 -7.50 12.87
C ILE A 298 -10.06 -8.18 12.31
N ASP A 299 -8.90 -7.89 12.89
CA ASP A 299 -7.62 -8.44 12.45
C ASP A 299 -7.44 -9.94 12.76
N ALA A 300 -8.28 -10.53 13.61
CA ALA A 300 -8.27 -11.97 13.87
C ALA A 300 -8.46 -12.81 12.59
N ALA A 301 -9.25 -12.32 11.62
CA ALA A 301 -9.42 -12.99 10.33
C ALA A 301 -8.12 -13.05 9.52
N ALA A 302 -7.29 -11.99 9.59
CA ALA A 302 -5.96 -11.99 8.95
C ALA A 302 -5.02 -12.98 9.64
N ILE A 303 -5.14 -13.16 10.97
CA ILE A 303 -4.36 -14.13 11.72
C ILE A 303 -4.70 -15.56 11.29
N TYR A 304 -5.97 -15.89 11.06
CA TYR A 304 -6.35 -17.23 10.57
C TYR A 304 -5.80 -17.51 9.16
N ALA A 305 -5.80 -16.50 8.28
CA ALA A 305 -5.18 -16.62 6.97
C ALA A 305 -3.65 -16.78 7.07
N LEU A 306 -3.01 -16.04 7.98
CA LEU A 306 -1.57 -16.17 8.26
C LEU A 306 -1.23 -17.58 8.73
N LEU A 307 -1.92 -18.10 9.75
CA LEU A 307 -1.68 -19.44 10.27
C LEU A 307 -1.86 -20.51 9.20
N THR A 308 -2.92 -20.38 8.38
CA THR A 308 -3.17 -21.31 7.27
C THR A 308 -2.05 -21.25 6.23
N ALA A 309 -1.61 -20.05 5.84
CA ALA A 309 -0.49 -19.87 4.91
C ALA A 309 0.82 -20.45 5.46
N LEU A 310 1.10 -20.24 6.75
CA LEU A 310 2.28 -20.80 7.43
C LEU A 310 2.21 -22.32 7.48
N PHE A 311 1.05 -22.91 7.77
CA PHE A 311 0.87 -24.36 7.74
C PHE A 311 1.08 -24.94 6.35
N ILE A 312 0.59 -24.29 5.28
CA ILE A 312 0.83 -24.72 3.89
C ILE A 312 2.33 -24.73 3.56
N VAL A 313 3.10 -23.77 4.09
CA VAL A 313 4.53 -23.62 3.79
C VAL A 313 5.40 -24.53 4.66
N LEU A 314 5.08 -24.67 5.95
CA LEU A 314 5.96 -25.30 6.94
C LEU A 314 5.63 -26.77 7.23
N LEU A 315 4.37 -27.18 7.12
CA LEU A 315 3.99 -28.58 7.36
C LEU A 315 4.20 -29.38 6.08
N LYS A 316 5.04 -30.42 6.18
CA LYS A 316 5.39 -31.30 5.07
C LYS A 316 4.24 -32.22 4.68
#